data_AF-A0A1M5G6K1-F1
#
_entry.id   AF-A0A1M5G6K1-F1
#
_cell.length_a   1.000
_cell.length_b   1.000
_cell.length_c   1.000
_cell.angle_alpha   90.00
_cell.angle_beta   90.00
_cell.angle_gamma   90.00
#
_symmetry.space_group_name_H-M   'P 1'
#
loop_
_entity.id
_entity.type
_entity.pdbx_description
1 polymer ?
#
loop_
_entity_poly.entity_id
_entity_poly.type
_entity_poly.pdbx_seq_one_letter_code
_entity_poly.pdbx_strand_id
1 'polypeptide(L)'
;MLKLFIRNFVKQKTVGILNISSLSLGIMVSVIVGLWTIQSFSFDNFHTNGNRIYRSITQVKVNGVENLYPSIFKPYGEEAIAKYPDIEAMCRVVINYNNEEVWVGNQIYPDSKTLIADNNFFTVFTFPIIEGDNAASVIDSPDKVVISEKAAKRLFPGENAIGKTI
;
A
#
# COMPACT_ATOMS: atom_id res chain seq x y z
N MET A 1 -1.52 16.72 -51.80
CA MET A 1 -1.94 15.36 -51.36
C MET A 1 -2.98 15.38 -50.22
N LEU A 2 -2.77 16.11 -49.12
CA LEU A 2 -3.67 16.07 -47.95
C LEU A 2 -5.14 16.44 -48.25
N LYS A 3 -5.40 17.43 -49.12
CA LYS A 3 -6.75 17.81 -49.58
C LYS A 3 -7.50 16.67 -50.29
N LEU A 4 -6.79 15.83 -51.04
CA LEU A 4 -7.37 14.67 -51.75
C LEU A 4 -7.75 13.57 -50.75
N PHE A 5 -6.90 13.31 -49.77
CA PHE A 5 -7.18 12.38 -48.67
C PHE A 5 -8.43 12.77 -47.88
N ILE A 6 -8.52 14.03 -47.44
CA ILE A 6 -9.68 14.54 -46.69
C ILE A 6 -10.96 14.42 -47.51
N ARG A 7 -10.91 14.76 -48.81
CA ARG A 7 -12.09 14.68 -49.69
C ARG A 7 -12.56 13.23 -49.92
N ASN A 8 -11.63 12.27 -49.94
CA ASN A 8 -11.95 10.86 -50.07
C ASN A 8 -12.48 10.27 -48.74
N PHE A 9 -11.92 10.70 -47.61
CA PHE A 9 -12.36 10.32 -46.27
C PHE A 9 -13.79 10.80 -45.97
N VAL A 10 -14.12 12.03 -46.41
CA VAL A 10 -15.48 12.61 -46.31
C VAL A 10 -16.49 11.89 -47.23
N LYS A 11 -16.06 11.19 -48.27
CA LYS A 11 -16.95 10.38 -49.12
C LYS A 11 -17.27 9.01 -48.52
N GLN A 12 -16.35 8.42 -47.76
CA GLN A 12 -16.52 7.11 -47.10
C GLN A 12 -16.59 7.23 -45.58
N LYS A 13 -17.46 8.13 -45.07
CA LYS A 13 -17.52 8.48 -43.64
C LYS A 13 -17.74 7.30 -42.72
N THR A 14 -18.66 6.39 -43.05
CA THR A 14 -19.00 5.25 -42.19
C THR A 14 -17.83 4.31 -41.96
N VAL A 15 -17.12 3.94 -43.03
CA VAL A 15 -15.94 3.06 -42.95
C VAL A 15 -14.77 3.77 -42.28
N GLY A 16 -14.57 5.05 -42.57
CA GLY A 16 -13.55 5.88 -41.91
C GLY A 16 -13.78 6.01 -40.41
N ILE A 17 -15.02 6.26 -39.98
CA ILE A 17 -15.40 6.33 -38.56
C ILE A 17 -15.21 4.98 -37.89
N LEU A 18 -15.66 3.88 -38.51
CA LEU A 18 -15.50 2.54 -37.93
C LEU A 18 -14.03 2.19 -37.70
N ASN A 19 -13.16 2.47 -38.68
CA ASN A 19 -11.72 2.19 -38.59
C ASN A 19 -11.01 3.07 -37.56
N ILE A 20 -11.37 4.36 -37.46
CA ILE A 20 -10.81 5.23 -36.41
C ILE A 20 -11.28 4.79 -35.03
N SER A 21 -12.56 4.44 -34.88
CA SER A 21 -13.13 4.03 -33.60
C SER A 21 -12.52 2.72 -33.10
N SER A 22 -12.35 1.71 -33.97
CA SER A 22 -11.72 0.44 -33.58
C SER A 22 -10.25 0.62 -33.21
N LEU A 23 -9.51 1.43 -33.96
CA LEU A 23 -8.11 1.75 -33.66
C LEU A 23 -7.99 2.53 -32.35
N SER A 24 -8.85 3.53 -32.14
CA SER A 24 -8.87 4.34 -30.91
C SER A 24 -9.22 3.49 -29.70
N LEU A 25 -10.19 2.58 -29.83
CA LEU A 25 -10.57 1.65 -28.77
C LEU A 25 -9.43 0.69 -28.42
N GLY A 26 -8.74 0.15 -29.44
CA GLY A 26 -7.56 -0.69 -29.25
C GLY A 26 -6.44 0.03 -28.48
N ILE A 27 -6.10 1.25 -28.90
CA ILE A 27 -5.09 2.08 -28.24
C ILE A 27 -5.52 2.41 -26.80
N MET A 28 -6.79 2.78 -26.58
CA MET A 28 -7.31 3.09 -25.26
C MET A 28 -7.14 1.92 -24.29
N VAL A 29 -7.55 0.71 -24.72
CA VAL A 29 -7.41 -0.50 -23.91
C VAL A 29 -5.93 -0.79 -23.62
N SER A 30 -5.05 -0.71 -24.63
CA SER A 30 -3.61 -0.93 -24.43
C SER A 30 -2.98 0.07 -23.45
N VAL A 31 -3.36 1.35 -23.51
CA VAL A 31 -2.87 2.38 -22.58
C VAL A 31 -3.38 2.13 -21.17
N ILE A 32 -4.66 1.80 -20.98
CA ILE A 32 -5.23 1.51 -19.66
C ILE A 32 -4.51 0.31 -19.02
N VAL A 33 -4.31 -0.78 -19.76
CA VAL A 33 -3.60 -1.96 -19.27
C VAL A 33 -2.14 -1.64 -18.97
N GLY A 34 -1.48 -0.84 -19.81
CA GLY A 34 -0.10 -0.40 -19.59
C GLY A 34 0.04 0.44 -18.31
N LEU A 35 -0.85 1.42 -18.11
CA LEU A 35 -0.86 2.25 -16.90
C LEU A 35 -1.16 1.43 -15.65
N TRP A 36 -2.13 0.52 -15.70
CA TRP A 36 -2.43 -0.38 -14.59
C TRP A 36 -1.25 -1.26 -14.22
N THR A 37 -0.52 -1.75 -15.22
CA THR A 37 0.69 -2.56 -15.02
C THR A 37 1.80 -1.73 -14.35
N ILE A 38 2.10 -0.53 -14.87
CA ILE A 38 3.10 0.38 -14.29
C ILE A 38 2.74 0.71 -12.84
N GLN A 39 1.48 1.03 -12.58
CA GLN A 39 1.02 1.33 -11.23
C GLN A 39 1.14 0.14 -10.28
N SER A 40 0.85 -1.08 -10.76
CA SER A 40 0.99 -2.30 -9.96
C SER A 40 2.43 -2.59 -9.56
N PHE A 41 3.41 -2.33 -10.43
CA PHE A 41 4.83 -2.47 -10.09
C PHE A 41 5.38 -1.32 -9.25
N SER A 42 4.82 -0.11 -9.40
CA SER A 42 5.27 1.07 -8.65
C SER A 42 4.73 1.14 -7.22
N PHE A 43 3.65 0.42 -6.91
CA PHE A 43 2.92 0.58 -5.65
C PHE A 43 3.79 0.29 -4.42
N ASP A 44 4.64 -0.74 -4.48
CA ASP A 44 5.50 -1.15 -3.37
C ASP A 44 6.93 -0.55 -3.43
N ASN A 45 7.26 0.17 -4.50
CA ASN A 45 8.63 0.63 -4.77
C ASN A 45 8.95 2.03 -4.24
N PHE A 46 8.22 2.53 -3.24
CA PHE A 46 8.47 3.85 -2.65
C PHE A 46 9.43 3.80 -1.44
N HIS A 47 9.67 2.62 -0.87
CA HIS A 47 10.60 2.47 0.25
C HIS A 47 12.05 2.57 -0.21
N THR A 48 12.86 3.42 0.44
CA THR A 48 14.27 3.63 0.08
C THR A 48 15.09 2.33 0.08
N ASN A 49 14.79 1.42 1.01
CA ASN A 49 15.44 0.13 1.15
C ASN A 49 14.54 -1.04 0.71
N GLY A 50 13.53 -0.82 -0.15
CA GLY A 50 12.52 -1.82 -0.49
C GLY A 50 13.07 -3.15 -0.99
N ASN A 51 14.19 -3.14 -1.72
CA ASN A 51 14.89 -4.34 -2.20
C ASN A 51 15.62 -5.14 -1.11
N ARG A 52 15.70 -4.61 0.12
CA ARG A 52 16.35 -5.22 1.29
C ARG A 52 15.35 -5.59 2.39
N ILE A 53 14.06 -5.32 2.18
CA ILE A 53 13.00 -5.64 3.13
C ILE A 53 12.40 -6.99 2.72
N TYR A 54 12.46 -7.96 3.63
CA TYR A 54 11.92 -9.29 3.42
C TYR A 54 10.86 -9.62 4.46
N ARG A 55 9.79 -10.29 4.02
CA ARG A 55 8.77 -10.85 4.91
C ARG A 55 9.06 -12.32 5.17
N SER A 56 9.28 -12.67 6.43
CA SER A 56 9.35 -14.08 6.83
C SER A 56 7.95 -14.69 6.88
N ILE A 57 7.82 -15.91 6.38
CA ILE A 57 6.58 -16.70 6.36
C ILE A 57 6.86 -18.11 6.85
N THR A 58 5.87 -18.75 7.47
CA THR A 58 6.00 -20.13 7.93
C THR A 58 5.50 -21.08 6.85
N GLN A 59 6.34 -22.02 6.42
CA GLN A 59 5.95 -23.12 5.54
C GLN A 59 5.66 -24.37 6.39
N VAL A 60 4.46 -24.93 6.24
CA VAL A 60 4.03 -26.13 6.96
C VAL A 60 3.55 -27.16 5.95
N LYS A 61 4.02 -28.40 6.08
CA LYS A 61 3.55 -29.52 5.27
C LYS A 61 2.57 -30.38 6.08
N VAL A 62 1.31 -30.41 5.67
CA VAL A 62 0.25 -31.20 6.30
C VAL A 62 -0.28 -32.21 5.27
N ASN A 63 -0.23 -33.50 5.58
CA ASN A 63 -0.69 -34.58 4.69
C ASN A 63 -0.09 -34.52 3.27
N GLY A 64 1.20 -34.15 3.17
CA GLY A 64 1.87 -34.01 1.88
C GLY A 64 1.61 -32.69 1.15
N VAL A 65 0.66 -31.88 1.62
CA VAL A 65 0.32 -30.56 1.05
C VAL A 65 1.12 -29.47 1.76
N GLU A 66 1.82 -28.65 0.97
CA GLU A 66 2.54 -27.49 1.47
C GLU A 66 1.59 -26.30 1.64
N ASN A 67 1.64 -25.68 2.82
CA ASN A 67 0.87 -24.51 3.18
C ASN A 67 1.82 -23.40 3.61
N LEU A 68 1.55 -22.17 3.17
CA LEU A 68 2.32 -20.98 3.53
C LEU A 68 1.45 -20.09 4.43
N TYR A 69 1.97 -19.76 5.60
CA TYR A 69 1.29 -18.90 6.56
C TYR A 69 2.04 -17.58 6.71
N PRO A 70 1.34 -16.44 6.59
CA PRO A 70 1.92 -15.11 6.71
C PRO A 70 2.16 -14.70 8.18
N SER A 71 2.42 -15.67 9.05
CA SER A 71 2.64 -15.56 10.49
C SER A 71 3.86 -16.38 10.89
N ILE A 72 4.49 -15.98 12.00
CA ILE A 72 5.68 -16.65 12.52
C ILE A 72 5.69 -16.61 14.06
N PHE A 73 6.51 -17.46 14.67
CA PHE A 73 6.69 -17.47 16.12
C PHE A 73 7.31 -16.15 16.61
N LYS A 74 6.76 -15.59 17.70
CA LYS A 74 7.06 -14.23 18.17
C LYS A 74 8.56 -13.89 18.34
N PRO A 75 9.41 -14.73 18.96
CA PRO A 75 10.83 -14.44 19.13
C PRO A 75 11.68 -14.72 17.88
N TYR A 76 11.11 -15.22 16.77
CA TYR A 76 11.90 -15.54 15.58
C TYR A 76 12.73 -14.36 15.08
N GLY A 77 12.17 -13.15 15.04
CA GLY A 77 12.89 -11.97 14.59
C GLY A 77 14.10 -11.63 15.49
N GLU A 78 13.94 -11.79 16.81
CA GLU A 78 14.99 -11.54 17.80
C GLU A 78 16.11 -12.58 17.68
N GLU A 79 15.75 -13.86 17.56
CA GLU A 79 16.71 -14.95 17.33
C GLU A 79 17.43 -14.83 15.98
N ALA A 80 16.73 -14.39 14.94
CA ALA A 80 17.30 -14.23 13.60
C ALA A 80 18.39 -13.17 13.60
N ILE A 81 18.15 -11.99 14.19
CA ILE A 81 19.19 -10.95 14.33
C ILE A 81 20.38 -11.47 15.15
N ALA A 82 20.11 -12.19 16.25
CA ALA A 82 21.18 -12.70 17.11
C ALA A 82 22.08 -13.74 16.41
N LYS A 83 21.51 -14.53 15.49
CA LYS A 83 22.20 -15.61 14.80
C LYS A 83 22.82 -15.21 13.45
N TYR A 84 22.22 -14.23 12.76
CA TYR A 84 22.60 -13.83 11.42
C TYR A 84 23.00 -12.35 11.40
N PRO A 85 24.30 -12.02 11.41
CA PRO A 85 24.78 -10.64 11.48
C PRO A 85 24.44 -9.80 10.23
N ASP A 86 24.07 -10.44 9.13
CA ASP A 86 23.65 -9.76 7.89
C ASP A 86 22.25 -9.12 8.01
N ILE A 87 21.48 -9.45 9.06
CA ILE A 87 20.17 -8.86 9.33
C ILE A 87 20.37 -7.56 10.12
N GLU A 88 20.27 -6.42 9.42
CA GLU A 88 20.44 -5.09 10.03
C GLU A 88 19.33 -4.71 11.01
N ALA A 89 18.09 -5.12 10.73
CA ALA A 89 16.91 -4.80 11.54
C ALA A 89 15.80 -5.82 11.34
N MET A 90 14.93 -5.95 12.34
CA MET A 90 13.67 -6.72 12.27
C MET A 90 12.55 -5.85 12.83
N CYS A 91 11.38 -5.93 12.22
CA CYS A 91 10.19 -5.25 12.69
C CYS A 91 9.02 -6.22 12.59
N ARG A 92 8.32 -6.43 13.70
CA ARG A 92 7.07 -7.18 13.72
C ARG A 92 5.94 -6.25 13.32
N VAL A 93 5.05 -6.77 12.47
CA VAL A 93 3.81 -6.10 12.09
C VAL A 93 2.68 -7.11 12.23
N VAL A 94 1.71 -6.79 13.07
CA VAL A 94 0.50 -7.57 13.26
C VAL A 94 -0.65 -6.78 12.65
N ILE A 95 -1.23 -7.34 11.60
CA ILE A 95 -2.42 -6.77 10.96
C ILE A 95 -3.63 -7.26 11.74
N ASN A 96 -4.46 -6.32 12.18
CA ASN A 96 -5.74 -6.70 12.72
C ASN A 96 -6.75 -6.87 11.57
N TYR A 97 -7.16 -8.11 11.34
CA TYR A 97 -8.12 -8.45 10.29
C TYR A 97 -9.57 -8.34 10.75
N ASN A 98 -9.79 -8.21 12.06
CA ASN A 98 -11.11 -7.93 12.60
C ASN A 98 -11.28 -6.42 12.47
N ASN A 99 -12.12 -5.96 11.54
CA ASN A 99 -12.38 -4.55 11.29
C ASN A 99 -12.70 -3.80 12.58
N GLU A 100 -11.68 -3.24 13.23
CA GLU A 100 -11.83 -2.64 14.54
C GLU A 100 -12.65 -1.36 14.42
N GLU A 101 -13.49 -1.16 15.43
CA GLU A 101 -14.16 0.09 15.66
C GLU A 101 -13.17 1.05 16.30
N VAL A 102 -12.88 2.16 15.62
CA VAL A 102 -12.12 3.28 16.21
C VAL A 102 -13.11 4.28 16.77
N TRP A 103 -12.86 4.79 17.98
CA TRP A 103 -13.82 5.60 18.73
C TRP A 103 -13.30 7.01 18.93
N VAL A 104 -13.93 7.99 18.29
CA VAL A 104 -13.62 9.41 18.54
C VAL A 104 -14.71 9.99 19.42
N GLY A 105 -14.46 10.03 20.72
CA GLY A 105 -15.49 10.38 21.71
C GLY A 105 -16.66 9.39 21.67
N ASN A 106 -17.84 9.86 21.26
CA ASN A 106 -19.04 9.03 21.15
C ASN A 106 -19.30 8.52 19.72
N GLN A 107 -18.40 8.78 18.77
CA GLN A 107 -18.57 8.39 17.38
C GLN A 107 -17.74 7.16 17.03
N ILE A 108 -18.38 6.17 16.42
CA ILE A 108 -17.76 4.93 15.96
C ILE A 108 -17.39 5.07 14.48
N TYR A 109 -16.15 4.67 14.16
CA TYR A 109 -15.65 4.55 12.79
C TYR A 109 -15.38 3.08 12.48
N PRO A 110 -16.36 2.37 11.87
CA PRO A 110 -16.18 0.98 11.48
C PRO A 110 -15.17 0.86 10.33
N ASP A 111 -14.71 -0.37 10.10
CA ASP A 111 -13.78 -0.73 9.02
C ASP A 111 -12.47 0.07 9.06
N SER A 112 -11.99 0.36 10.27
CA SER A 112 -10.69 0.98 10.47
C SER A 112 -9.62 -0.10 10.42
N LYS A 113 -8.76 -0.04 9.41
CA LYS A 113 -7.61 -0.95 9.29
C LYS A 113 -6.55 -0.50 10.29
N THR A 114 -6.34 -1.31 11.32
CA THR A 114 -5.31 -1.08 12.34
C THR A 114 -4.16 -2.09 12.16
N LEU A 115 -2.97 -1.62 12.48
CA LEU A 115 -1.78 -2.46 12.55
C LEU A 115 -1.04 -2.14 13.83
N ILE A 116 -0.47 -3.16 14.45
CA ILE A 116 0.41 -3.03 15.60
C ILE A 116 1.81 -3.35 15.10
N ALA A 117 2.76 -2.45 15.35
CA ALA A 117 4.13 -2.62 14.90
C ALA A 117 5.14 -2.31 16.01
N ASP A 118 6.35 -2.86 15.86
CA ASP A 118 7.48 -2.48 16.72
C ASP A 118 7.88 -1.02 16.49
N ASN A 119 8.51 -0.39 17.49
CA ASN A 119 8.90 1.02 17.48
C ASN A 119 9.80 1.44 16.31
N ASN A 120 10.53 0.49 15.71
CA ASN A 120 11.42 0.71 14.58
C ASN A 120 10.72 0.60 13.20
N PHE A 121 9.38 0.55 13.16
CA PHE A 121 8.61 0.46 11.93
C PHE A 121 9.02 1.53 10.90
N PHE A 122 9.14 2.79 11.32
CA PHE A 122 9.52 3.90 10.43
C PHE A 122 11.02 3.93 10.08
N THR A 123 11.84 3.13 10.76
CA THR A 123 13.25 2.90 10.38
C THR A 123 13.35 1.85 9.28
N VAL A 124 12.52 0.80 9.35
CA VAL A 124 12.47 -0.27 8.34
C VAL A 124 11.69 0.19 7.10
N PHE A 125 10.55 0.85 7.28
CA PHE A 125 9.66 1.31 6.22
C PHE A 125 9.71 2.83 6.07
N THR A 126 10.06 3.30 4.88
CA THR A 126 10.17 4.74 4.57
C THR A 126 8.79 5.38 4.29
N PHE A 127 7.95 5.51 5.31
CA PHE A 127 6.74 6.32 5.22
C PHE A 127 7.03 7.77 5.60
N PRO A 128 6.66 8.76 4.78
CA PRO A 128 6.85 10.16 5.11
C PRO A 128 5.89 10.57 6.24
N ILE A 129 6.44 11.17 7.30
CA ILE A 129 5.64 11.80 8.36
C ILE A 129 5.35 13.22 7.92
N ILE A 130 4.06 13.54 7.76
CA ILE A 130 3.59 14.85 7.27
C ILE A 130 3.48 15.84 8.42
N GLU A 131 3.04 15.39 9.59
CA GLU A 131 2.78 16.19 10.77
C GLU A 131 2.94 15.34 12.04
N GLY A 132 3.46 15.93 13.12
CA GLY A 132 3.67 15.26 14.41
C GLY A 132 5.14 15.08 14.79
N ASP A 133 5.39 14.11 15.67
CA ASP A 133 6.72 13.77 16.18
C ASP A 133 7.61 13.12 15.11
N ASN A 134 8.92 13.06 15.39
CA ASN A 134 9.87 12.40 14.50
C ASN A 134 9.63 10.87 14.42
N ALA A 135 10.12 10.26 13.36
CA ALA A 135 9.98 8.82 13.11
C ALA A 135 10.53 7.91 14.22
N ALA A 136 11.48 8.39 15.03
CA ALA A 136 12.09 7.60 16.09
C ALA A 136 11.24 7.56 17.37
N SER A 137 10.37 8.55 17.62
CA SER A 137 9.56 8.66 18.84
C SER A 137 8.05 8.52 18.62
N VAL A 138 7.61 8.41 17.36
CA VAL A 138 6.18 8.45 17.02
C VAL A 138 5.40 7.21 17.48
N ILE A 139 6.09 6.09 17.76
CA ILE A 139 5.51 4.82 18.25
C ILE A 139 6.39 4.18 19.33
N ASP A 140 6.95 4.99 20.22
CA ASP A 140 7.81 4.54 21.33
C ASP A 140 7.04 4.04 22.58
N SER A 141 5.71 4.15 22.57
CA SER A 141 4.83 3.82 23.70
C SER A 141 3.54 3.17 23.18
N PRO A 142 2.95 2.20 23.91
CA PRO A 142 1.77 1.44 23.45
C PRO A 142 0.49 2.28 23.28
N ASP A 143 0.43 3.48 23.86
CA ASP A 143 -0.68 4.43 23.77
C ASP A 143 -0.52 5.46 22.64
N LYS A 144 0.59 5.41 21.88
CA LYS A 144 0.80 6.26 20.72
C LYS A 144 0.27 5.59 19.45
N VAL A 145 -0.40 6.38 18.63
CA VAL A 145 -0.98 5.93 17.36
C VAL A 145 -0.58 6.88 16.24
N VAL A 146 -0.21 6.30 15.09
CA VAL A 146 -0.02 7.05 13.85
C VAL A 146 -1.17 6.74 12.91
N ILE A 147 -1.79 7.79 12.38
CA ILE A 147 -2.88 7.67 11.43
C ILE A 147 -2.47 8.23 10.07
N SER A 148 -2.94 7.60 9.00
CA SER A 148 -2.76 8.15 7.65
C SER A 148 -3.48 9.50 7.50
N GLU A 149 -3.04 10.34 6.56
CA GLU A 149 -3.72 11.60 6.23
C GLU A 149 -5.22 11.37 5.92
N LYS A 150 -5.53 10.29 5.20
CA LYS A 150 -6.92 9.91 4.90
C LYS A 150 -7.72 9.57 6.16
N ALA A 151 -7.10 8.88 7.11
CA ALA A 151 -7.73 8.57 8.39
C ALA A 151 -7.92 9.83 9.23
N ALA A 152 -6.92 10.73 9.30
CA ALA A 152 -7.02 12.01 10.00
C ALA A 152 -8.20 12.85 9.48
N LYS A 153 -8.34 13.01 8.16
CA LYS A 153 -9.48 13.74 7.54
C LYS A 153 -10.83 13.09 7.80
N ARG A 154 -10.87 11.76 7.97
CA ARG A 154 -12.09 11.01 8.25
C ARG A 154 -12.50 11.12 9.72
N LEU A 155 -11.53 10.98 10.62
CA LEU A 155 -11.73 10.98 12.08
C LEU A 155 -11.91 12.40 12.63
N PHE A 156 -11.22 13.39 12.06
CA PHE A 156 -11.19 14.77 12.52
C PHE A 156 -11.45 15.74 11.33
N PRO A 157 -12.67 15.77 10.78
CA PRO A 157 -12.97 16.57 9.59
C PRO A 157 -12.82 18.07 9.87
N GLY A 158 -11.83 18.70 9.21
CA GLY A 158 -11.55 20.13 9.37
C GLY A 158 -10.80 20.51 10.65
N GLU A 159 -10.33 19.52 11.42
CA GLU A 159 -9.58 19.72 12.66
C GLU A 159 -8.19 19.07 12.61
N ASN A 160 -7.31 19.50 13.50
CA ASN A 160 -6.02 18.84 13.71
C ASN A 160 -6.21 17.58 14.58
N ALA A 161 -5.65 16.45 14.11
CA ALA A 161 -5.71 15.17 14.79
C ALA A 161 -4.62 14.96 15.86
N ILE A 162 -3.55 15.77 15.86
CA ILE A 162 -2.44 15.64 16.80
C ILE A 162 -2.91 15.88 18.24
N GLY A 163 -2.52 14.97 19.13
CA GLY A 163 -2.87 15.03 20.55
C GLY A 163 -4.32 14.67 20.88
N LYS A 164 -5.11 14.23 19.89
CA LYS A 164 -6.47 13.73 20.10
C LYS A 164 -6.45 12.24 20.45
N THR A 165 -7.48 11.78 21.16
CA THR A 165 -7.68 10.38 21.53
C THR A 165 -8.68 9.71 20.58
N ILE A 166 -8.42 8.45 20.22
CA ILE A 166 -9.23 7.61 19.32
C ILE A 166 -9.36 6.18 19.84
#